data_AF-A0A0C9R8S8-F1
#
_entry.id   AF-A0A0C9R8S8-F1
#
_cell.length_a   1.000
_cell.length_b   1.000
_cell.length_c   1.000
_cell.angle_alpha   90.00
_cell.angle_beta   90.00
_cell.angle_gamma   90.00
#
_symmetry.space_group_name_H-M   'P 1'
#
loop_
_entity.id
_entity.type
_entity.pdbx_description
1 polymer ?
#
loop_
_entity_poly.entity_id
_entity_poly.type
_entity_poly.pdbx_seq_one_letter_code
_entity_poly.pdbx_strand_id
1 'polypeptide(L)'
;MFLQIHIITTGNWNFRDFLVICSLIALLDDQFFYKKKSKKDSSTISHIISILVCVIVYSAVIYATIHLFNLKFADNWTITSDIGFTYKQFDQFLSRGLPLTIYIGLASLGFTVADAVTHSILSNKPTTTRLMTFFTTTLYTIAVCFLFAMSAVSFSSLHPSQNATVPIHLRRIHSKIENLRIVNGPKEFALFPKVTGINGRPEIIIEGSNSIEGPWIEYEFLYKPGNVNNSLPFVAPHTPRLDWQMWWAAQGTYHQNPWLMSLTYRLLTGQKEVTALMNNVNKSFGNNPPKYIKATLYHYHFVPWRKSMNQQSWWTRERVGEYFPIFSRDHPPLLEYLGKMRILKDEKIVPVTNDILKNILEAIRAVVNKIEASLLLWSVFTAGCAIITTGHSSGKKK
;
A
#
# COMPACT_ATOMS: atom_id res chain seq x y z
N MET A 1 -8.83 9.90 4.10
CA MET A 1 -7.52 10.59 4.09
C MET A 1 -6.72 10.26 5.35
N PHE A 2 -7.27 10.49 6.55
CA PHE A 2 -6.61 10.20 7.84
C PHE A 2 -6.03 8.79 7.94
N LEU A 3 -6.81 7.75 7.61
CA LEU A 3 -6.32 6.35 7.59
C LEU A 3 -5.09 6.17 6.69
N GLN A 4 -5.10 6.76 5.49
CA GLN A 4 -3.98 6.67 4.57
C GLN A 4 -2.75 7.36 5.15
N ILE A 5 -2.90 8.55 5.74
CA ILE A 5 -1.81 9.23 6.45
C ILE A 5 -1.26 8.34 7.57
N HIS A 6 -2.11 7.66 8.33
CA HIS A 6 -1.67 6.76 9.41
C HIS A 6 -0.87 5.57 8.86
N ILE A 7 -1.34 4.96 7.78
CA ILE A 7 -0.62 3.89 7.07
C ILE A 7 0.77 4.38 6.63
N ILE A 8 0.87 5.60 6.08
CA ILE A 8 2.14 6.21 5.69
C ILE A 8 3.04 6.44 6.91
N THR A 9 2.52 7.05 7.98
CA THR A 9 3.30 7.37 9.19
C THR A 9 3.77 6.14 9.96
N THR A 10 3.03 5.03 9.88
CA THR A 10 3.41 3.75 10.48
C THR A 10 4.39 2.95 9.62
N GLY A 11 4.90 3.55 8.53
CA GLY A 11 5.92 2.96 7.66
C GLY A 11 5.38 1.96 6.63
N ASN A 12 4.05 1.72 6.59
CA ASN A 12 3.40 0.84 5.63
C ASN A 12 3.07 1.57 4.32
N TRP A 13 4.06 2.30 3.80
CA TRP A 13 3.88 3.24 2.71
C TRP A 13 3.84 2.58 1.32
N ASN A 14 2.85 2.93 0.49
CA ASN A 14 2.81 2.63 -0.93
C ASN A 14 2.36 3.87 -1.75
N PHE A 15 2.79 3.96 -3.02
CA PHE A 15 2.30 4.97 -3.97
C PHE A 15 0.78 5.02 -4.08
N ARG A 16 0.11 3.87 -3.90
CA ARG A 16 -1.35 3.79 -3.85
C ARG A 16 -1.95 4.69 -2.77
N ASP A 17 -1.32 4.81 -1.61
CA ASP A 17 -1.86 5.59 -0.50
C ASP A 17 -1.87 7.08 -0.86
N PHE A 18 -0.85 7.56 -1.59
CA PHE A 18 -0.84 8.90 -2.17
C PHE A 18 -1.93 9.10 -3.21
N LEU A 19 -2.13 8.16 -4.14
CA LEU A 19 -3.20 8.26 -5.13
C LEU A 19 -4.57 8.34 -4.46
N VAL A 20 -4.81 7.52 -3.43
CA VAL A 20 -6.05 7.58 -2.66
C VAL A 20 -6.19 8.94 -1.97
N ILE A 21 -5.13 9.47 -1.36
CA ILE A 21 -5.15 10.82 -0.76
C ILE A 21 -5.49 11.88 -1.82
N CYS A 22 -4.82 11.87 -2.98
CA CYS A 22 -5.08 12.81 -4.07
C CYS A 22 -6.53 12.72 -4.59
N SER A 23 -7.05 11.50 -4.80
CA SER A 23 -8.44 11.30 -5.20
C SER A 23 -9.42 11.77 -4.13
N LEU A 24 -9.12 11.57 -2.85
CA LEU A 24 -9.95 12.05 -1.75
C LEU A 24 -9.89 13.58 -1.61
N ILE A 25 -8.75 14.21 -1.90
CA ILE A 25 -8.63 15.67 -1.93
C ILE A 25 -9.51 16.26 -3.04
N ALA A 26 -9.61 15.60 -4.20
CA ALA A 26 -10.48 16.03 -5.28
C ALA A 26 -11.98 15.97 -4.94
N LEU A 27 -12.36 15.26 -3.87
CA LEU A 27 -13.75 15.24 -3.35
C LEU A 27 -14.02 16.37 -2.35
N LEU A 28 -12.99 17.09 -1.89
CA LEU A 28 -13.18 18.24 -1.00
C LEU A 28 -13.62 19.44 -1.82
N ASP A 29 -14.65 20.14 -1.33
CA ASP A 29 -15.09 21.42 -1.91
C ASP A 29 -13.97 22.46 -1.73
N ASP A 30 -13.82 23.36 -2.70
CA ASP A 30 -12.91 24.52 -2.62
C ASP A 30 -13.16 25.34 -1.34
N GLN A 31 -14.39 25.35 -0.82
CA GLN A 31 -14.75 25.98 0.47
C GLN A 31 -13.99 25.41 1.68
N PHE A 32 -13.47 24.19 1.58
CA PHE A 32 -12.67 23.58 2.63
C PHE A 32 -11.28 24.22 2.73
N PHE A 33 -10.69 24.60 1.59
CA PHE A 33 -9.36 25.20 1.52
C PHE A 33 -9.39 26.73 1.56
N TYR A 34 -10.40 27.32 0.92
CA TYR A 34 -10.62 28.75 0.94
C TYR A 34 -11.72 29.04 1.95
N LYS A 35 -11.40 29.84 2.98
CA LYS A 35 -12.32 30.39 3.98
C LYS A 35 -13.40 31.33 3.38
N LYS A 36 -13.90 31.06 2.18
CA LYS A 36 -15.07 31.70 1.61
C LYS A 36 -16.28 31.10 2.33
N LYS A 37 -16.67 31.73 3.44
CA LYS A 37 -17.97 31.49 4.08
C LYS A 37 -19.03 31.48 2.98
N SER A 38 -19.65 30.33 2.77
CA SER A 38 -20.89 30.26 2.01
C SER A 38 -21.86 31.28 2.62
N LYS A 39 -22.25 32.30 1.85
CA LYS A 39 -23.28 33.28 2.21
C LYS A 39 -24.67 32.62 2.16
N LYS A 40 -24.82 31.45 2.76
CA LYS A 40 -26.12 30.88 3.11
C LYS A 40 -26.19 30.98 4.62
N ASP A 41 -27.10 31.80 5.11
CA ASP A 41 -27.44 31.93 6.53
C ASP A 41 -27.87 30.55 7.06
N SER A 42 -26.91 29.72 7.47
CA SER A 42 -27.21 28.61 8.35
C SER A 42 -27.65 29.24 9.66
N SER A 43 -28.92 29.02 10.04
CA SER A 43 -29.43 29.50 11.33
C SER A 43 -28.46 29.08 12.44
N THR A 44 -28.23 29.94 13.42
CA THR A 44 -27.33 29.67 14.56
C THR A 44 -27.61 28.31 15.20
N ILE A 45 -28.88 27.88 15.18
CA ILE A 45 -29.36 26.57 15.62
C ILE A 45 -28.76 25.43 14.80
N SER A 46 -28.77 25.52 13.47
CA SER A 46 -28.16 24.51 12.58
C SER A 46 -26.65 24.37 12.84
N HIS A 47 -25.97 25.49 13.08
CA HIS A 47 -24.55 25.47 13.43
C HIS A 47 -24.29 24.77 14.78
N ILE A 48 -25.07 25.09 15.81
CA ILE A 48 -24.98 24.45 17.13
C ILE A 48 -25.27 22.95 17.03
N ILE A 49 -26.32 22.56 16.32
CA ILE A 49 -26.67 21.15 16.10
C ILE A 49 -25.52 20.41 15.39
N SER A 50 -24.93 21.02 14.36
CA SER A 50 -23.79 20.43 13.64
C SER A 50 -22.59 20.21 14.56
N ILE A 51 -22.24 21.20 15.39
CA ILE A 51 -21.17 21.07 16.39
C ILE A 51 -21.50 19.96 17.40
N LEU A 52 -22.72 19.93 17.93
CA LEU A 52 -23.16 18.93 18.90
C LEU A 52 -23.04 17.51 18.33
N VAL A 53 -23.57 17.30 17.11
CA VAL A 53 -23.46 16.02 16.40
C VAL A 53 -22.01 15.64 16.20
N CYS A 54 -21.15 16.58 15.82
CA CYS A 54 -19.73 16.35 15.62
C CYS A 54 -19.03 15.91 16.92
N VAL A 55 -19.30 16.60 18.05
CA VAL A 55 -18.78 16.25 19.37
C VAL A 55 -19.27 14.88 19.82
N ILE A 56 -20.56 14.55 19.60
CA ILE A 56 -21.13 13.25 19.93
C ILE A 56 -20.44 12.14 19.13
N VAL A 57 -20.27 12.33 17.83
CA VAL A 57 -19.62 11.34 16.96
C VAL A 57 -18.17 11.12 17.40
N TYR A 58 -17.40 12.18 17.62
CA TYR A 58 -16.01 12.03 18.08
C TYR A 58 -15.92 11.37 19.46
N SER A 59 -16.79 11.74 20.40
CA SER A 59 -16.85 11.14 21.73
C SER A 59 -17.20 9.65 21.66
N ALA A 60 -18.17 9.29 20.82
CA ALA A 60 -18.56 7.89 20.59
C ALA A 60 -17.42 7.08 19.96
N VAL A 61 -16.71 7.64 18.99
CA VAL A 61 -15.54 6.98 18.37
C VAL A 61 -14.43 6.78 19.40
N ILE A 62 -14.09 7.81 20.18
CA ILE A 62 -13.05 7.71 21.22
C ILE A 62 -13.45 6.66 22.27
N TYR A 63 -14.69 6.70 22.75
CA TYR A 63 -15.20 5.73 23.72
C TYR A 63 -15.16 4.30 23.15
N ALA A 64 -15.63 4.10 21.92
CA ALA A 64 -15.60 2.81 21.25
C ALA A 64 -14.15 2.33 21.07
N THR A 65 -13.21 3.19 20.69
CA THR A 65 -11.80 2.83 20.57
C THR A 65 -11.20 2.41 21.92
N ILE A 66 -11.47 3.17 22.99
CA ILE A 66 -10.99 2.83 24.34
C ILE A 66 -11.55 1.47 24.79
N HIS A 67 -12.84 1.23 24.56
CA HIS A 67 -13.51 0.02 25.02
C HIS A 67 -13.17 -1.21 24.17
N LEU A 68 -13.19 -1.09 22.84
CA LEU A 68 -12.93 -2.20 21.91
C LEU A 68 -11.46 -2.62 21.88
N PHE A 69 -10.54 -1.69 22.15
CA PHE A 69 -9.09 -1.94 22.14
C PHE A 69 -8.46 -1.85 23.53
N ASN A 70 -9.28 -1.94 24.60
CA ASN A 70 -8.87 -1.94 26.01
C ASN A 70 -7.72 -0.97 26.30
N LEU A 71 -7.82 0.26 25.81
CA LEU A 71 -6.73 1.22 25.92
C LEU A 71 -6.55 1.61 27.39
N LYS A 72 -5.37 1.32 27.94
CA LYS A 72 -4.98 1.70 29.30
C LYS A 72 -3.75 2.58 29.25
N PHE A 73 -3.82 3.69 29.98
CA PHE A 73 -2.67 4.53 30.29
C PHE A 73 -2.01 3.98 31.55
N ALA A 74 -0.76 3.53 31.42
CA ALA A 74 0.05 3.15 32.58
C ALA A 74 0.74 4.39 33.18
N ASP A 75 1.10 4.31 34.46
CA ASP A 75 1.68 5.42 35.23
C ASP A 75 3.02 5.95 34.64
N ASN A 76 3.70 5.14 33.84
CA ASN A 76 4.94 5.47 33.15
C ASN A 76 4.75 6.13 31.76
N TRP A 77 3.57 6.71 31.49
CA TRP A 77 3.20 7.28 30.18
C TRP A 77 3.16 6.28 29.02
N THR A 78 3.13 4.97 29.30
CA THR A 78 2.96 3.97 28.24
C THR A 78 1.49 3.70 27.96
N ILE A 79 1.13 3.64 26.68
CA ILE A 79 -0.22 3.27 26.23
C ILE A 79 -0.20 1.78 25.92
N THR A 80 -0.98 1.01 26.65
CA THR A 80 -1.19 -0.42 26.38
C THR A 80 -2.55 -0.61 25.71
N SER A 81 -2.62 -1.52 24.75
CA SER A 81 -3.83 -1.82 23.98
C SER A 81 -3.95 -3.32 23.80
N ASP A 82 -5.17 -3.84 23.93
CA ASP A 82 -5.49 -5.23 23.68
C ASP A 82 -6.87 -5.36 23.04
N ILE A 83 -7.07 -6.33 22.16
CA ILE A 83 -8.35 -6.51 21.47
C ILE A 83 -9.38 -7.01 22.49
N GLY A 84 -10.36 -6.17 22.84
CA GLY A 84 -11.37 -6.43 23.87
C GLY A 84 -12.55 -7.29 23.42
N PHE A 85 -12.50 -7.81 22.20
CA PHE A 85 -13.57 -8.64 21.63
C PHE A 85 -13.02 -9.93 21.06
N THR A 86 -13.82 -10.99 21.15
CA THR A 86 -13.52 -12.28 20.55
C THR A 86 -13.85 -12.29 19.06
N TYR A 87 -13.26 -13.23 18.32
CA TYR A 87 -13.61 -13.47 16.92
C TYR A 87 -15.12 -13.68 16.73
N LYS A 88 -15.78 -14.43 17.62
CA LYS A 88 -17.23 -14.67 17.55
C LYS A 88 -18.05 -13.38 17.71
N GLN A 89 -17.66 -12.50 18.63
CA GLN A 89 -18.34 -11.21 18.82
C GLN A 89 -18.17 -10.31 17.61
N PHE A 90 -16.97 -10.29 17.01
CA PHE A 90 -16.71 -9.55 15.78
C PHE A 90 -17.51 -10.07 14.59
N ASP A 91 -17.55 -11.38 14.42
CA ASP A 91 -18.34 -12.06 13.37
C ASP A 91 -19.85 -11.74 13.53
N GLN A 92 -20.37 -11.84 14.75
CA GLN A 92 -21.75 -11.46 15.07
C GLN A 92 -22.02 -9.98 14.76
N PHE A 93 -21.10 -9.08 15.13
CA PHE A 93 -21.22 -7.66 14.82
C PHE A 93 -21.28 -7.42 13.31
N LEU A 94 -20.39 -8.03 12.52
CA LEU A 94 -20.41 -7.91 11.06
C LEU A 94 -21.71 -8.46 10.47
N SER A 95 -22.18 -9.61 10.95
CA SER A 95 -23.41 -10.24 10.46
C SER A 95 -24.66 -9.35 10.59
N ARG A 96 -24.71 -8.49 11.62
CA ARG A 96 -25.83 -7.57 11.92
C ARG A 96 -25.59 -6.16 11.41
N GLY A 97 -24.35 -5.67 11.49
CA GLY A 97 -23.97 -4.32 11.13
C GLY A 97 -23.93 -4.11 9.62
N LEU A 98 -23.41 -5.06 8.86
CA LEU A 98 -23.32 -4.91 7.41
C LEU A 98 -24.71 -4.74 6.75
N PRO A 99 -25.79 -5.49 7.11
CA PRO A 99 -27.10 -5.27 6.50
C PRO A 99 -27.64 -3.89 6.81
N LEU A 100 -27.48 -3.45 8.06
CA LEU A 100 -27.93 -2.13 8.50
C LEU A 100 -27.28 -1.01 7.68
N THR A 101 -25.99 -1.12 7.38
CA THR A 101 -25.30 -0.11 6.55
C THR A 101 -25.82 -0.07 5.11
N ILE A 102 -26.18 -1.22 4.52
CA ILE A 102 -26.81 -1.27 3.19
C ILE A 102 -28.18 -0.59 3.23
N TYR A 103 -29.00 -0.84 4.26
CA TYR A 103 -30.31 -0.21 4.40
C TYR A 103 -30.22 1.31 4.63
N ILE A 104 -29.26 1.77 5.44
CA ILE A 104 -29.00 3.20 5.62
C ILE A 104 -28.58 3.82 4.28
N GLY A 105 -27.69 3.16 3.54
CA GLY A 105 -27.26 3.59 2.21
C GLY A 105 -28.43 3.66 1.21
N LEU A 106 -29.31 2.67 1.23
CA LEU A 106 -30.50 2.62 0.38
C LEU A 106 -31.50 3.73 0.72
N ALA A 107 -31.74 3.99 2.01
CA ALA A 107 -32.60 5.08 2.46
C ALA A 107 -32.03 6.45 2.07
N SER A 108 -30.72 6.65 2.27
CA SER A 108 -30.03 7.87 1.84
C SER A 108 -30.09 8.05 0.33
N LEU A 109 -29.86 7.00 -0.45
CA LEU A 109 -29.96 7.05 -1.91
C LEU A 109 -31.39 7.39 -2.34
N GLY A 110 -32.39 6.74 -1.74
CA GLY A 110 -33.80 7.01 -2.02
C GLY A 110 -34.18 8.47 -1.77
N PHE A 111 -33.73 9.04 -0.65
CA PHE A 111 -33.93 10.45 -0.34
C PHE A 111 -33.27 11.38 -1.38
N THR A 112 -32.00 11.14 -1.72
CA THR A 112 -31.27 11.95 -2.70
C THR A 112 -31.90 11.87 -4.09
N VAL A 113 -32.36 10.69 -4.50
CA VAL A 113 -33.04 10.51 -5.78
C VAL A 113 -34.39 11.24 -5.79
N ALA A 114 -35.18 11.13 -4.72
CA ALA A 114 -36.44 11.84 -4.60
C ALA A 114 -36.23 13.37 -4.64
N ASP A 115 -35.25 13.87 -3.90
CA ASP A 115 -34.88 15.29 -3.89
C ASP A 115 -34.43 15.77 -5.29
N ALA A 116 -33.54 15.04 -5.97
CA ALA A 116 -33.07 15.39 -7.30
C ALA A 116 -34.21 15.39 -8.35
N VAL A 117 -35.09 14.39 -8.31
CA VAL A 117 -36.24 14.29 -9.23
C VAL A 117 -37.24 15.41 -8.96
N THR A 118 -37.57 15.68 -7.69
CA THR A 118 -38.49 16.77 -7.34
C THR A 118 -37.93 18.13 -7.76
N HIS A 119 -36.64 18.40 -7.55
CA HIS A 119 -35.98 19.61 -8.01
C HIS A 119 -35.96 19.73 -9.53
N SER A 120 -35.77 18.64 -10.25
CA SER A 120 -35.82 18.66 -11.71
C SER A 120 -37.22 18.99 -12.22
N ILE A 121 -38.27 18.42 -11.60
CA ILE A 121 -39.66 18.63 -12.00
C ILE A 121 -40.14 20.02 -11.59
N LEU A 122 -39.82 20.51 -10.40
CA LEU A 122 -40.31 21.78 -9.85
C LEU A 122 -39.43 22.98 -10.23
N SER A 123 -38.47 22.81 -11.14
CA SER A 123 -37.59 23.90 -11.55
C SER A 123 -38.35 24.97 -12.36
N ASN A 124 -38.16 26.24 -11.99
CA ASN A 124 -38.70 27.42 -12.69
C ASN A 124 -37.99 27.74 -14.03
N LYS A 125 -37.40 26.72 -14.69
CA LYS A 125 -36.64 26.86 -15.93
C LYS A 125 -37.55 26.79 -17.16
N PRO A 126 -37.14 27.34 -18.31
CA PRO A 126 -37.85 27.17 -19.58
C PRO A 126 -38.11 25.69 -19.91
N THR A 127 -39.23 25.39 -20.57
CA THR A 127 -39.72 24.01 -20.80
C THR A 127 -38.67 23.09 -21.42
N THR A 128 -37.92 23.57 -22.43
CA THR A 128 -36.86 22.79 -23.08
C THR A 128 -35.72 22.44 -22.11
N THR A 129 -35.28 23.41 -21.30
CA THR A 129 -34.23 23.20 -20.30
C THR A 129 -34.71 22.30 -19.16
N ARG A 130 -35.98 22.39 -18.77
CA ARG A 130 -36.61 21.54 -17.76
C ARG A 130 -36.67 20.08 -18.22
N LEU A 131 -37.08 19.84 -19.48
CA LEU A 131 -37.06 18.51 -20.10
C LEU A 131 -35.64 17.92 -20.13
N MET A 132 -34.66 18.71 -20.60
CA MET A 132 -33.27 18.26 -20.62
C MET A 132 -32.72 17.96 -19.22
N THR A 133 -33.04 18.80 -18.23
CA THR A 133 -32.66 18.57 -16.81
C THR A 133 -33.28 17.28 -16.27
N PHE A 134 -34.53 16.99 -16.64
CA PHE A 134 -35.20 15.76 -16.23
C PHE A 134 -34.57 14.52 -16.85
N PHE A 135 -34.27 14.55 -18.15
CA PHE A 135 -33.58 13.45 -18.81
C PHE A 135 -32.19 13.21 -18.24
N THR A 136 -31.39 14.26 -18.03
CA THR A 136 -30.06 14.11 -17.43
C THR A 136 -30.14 13.60 -15.98
N THR A 137 -31.05 14.14 -15.17
CA THR A 137 -31.26 13.68 -13.79
C THR A 137 -31.69 12.21 -13.75
N THR A 138 -32.57 11.79 -14.66
CA THR A 138 -33.01 10.39 -14.78
C THR A 138 -31.85 9.49 -15.19
N LEU A 139 -31.05 9.89 -16.16
CA LEU A 139 -29.87 9.14 -16.61
C LEU A 139 -28.86 8.94 -15.47
N TYR A 140 -28.52 10.01 -14.75
CA TYR A 140 -27.62 9.93 -13.60
C TYR A 140 -28.21 9.11 -12.46
N THR A 141 -29.52 9.22 -12.21
CA THR A 141 -30.20 8.39 -11.21
C THR A 141 -30.08 6.91 -11.54
N ILE A 142 -30.32 6.51 -12.80
CA ILE A 142 -30.15 5.13 -13.25
C ILE A 142 -28.71 4.67 -13.04
N ALA A 143 -27.74 5.49 -13.43
CA ALA A 143 -26.32 5.18 -13.26
C ALA A 143 -25.93 5.01 -11.78
N VAL A 144 -26.37 5.91 -10.91
CA VAL A 144 -26.08 5.86 -9.46
C VAL A 144 -26.75 4.64 -8.81
N CYS A 145 -28.01 4.36 -9.12
CA CYS A 145 -28.71 3.17 -8.64
C CYS A 145 -28.02 1.88 -9.10
N PHE A 146 -27.55 1.83 -10.34
CA PHE A 146 -26.78 0.71 -10.86
C PHE A 146 -25.45 0.55 -10.11
N LEU A 147 -24.68 1.64 -9.95
CA LEU A 147 -23.42 1.63 -9.21
C LEU A 147 -23.62 1.20 -7.75
N PHE A 148 -24.68 1.68 -7.09
CA PHE A 148 -25.04 1.28 -5.73
C PHE A 148 -25.36 -0.21 -5.67
N ALA A 149 -26.19 -0.73 -6.59
CA ALA A 149 -26.55 -2.14 -6.64
C ALA A 149 -25.31 -3.03 -6.83
N MET A 150 -24.40 -2.66 -7.73
CA MET A 150 -23.15 -3.38 -7.94
C MET A 150 -22.22 -3.29 -6.73
N SER A 151 -22.14 -2.12 -6.09
CA SER A 151 -21.36 -1.92 -4.86
C SER A 151 -21.89 -2.76 -3.70
N ALA A 152 -23.21 -2.90 -3.59
CA ALA A 152 -23.85 -3.73 -2.58
C ALA A 152 -23.50 -5.22 -2.76
N VAL A 153 -23.35 -5.72 -3.99
CA VAL A 153 -22.87 -7.11 -4.25
C VAL A 153 -21.46 -7.29 -3.68
N SER A 154 -20.54 -6.40 -4.04
CA SER A 154 -19.16 -6.41 -3.56
C SER A 154 -19.07 -6.28 -2.03
N PHE A 155 -19.86 -5.38 -1.44
CA PHE A 155 -19.89 -5.16 0.00
C PHE A 155 -20.46 -6.36 0.77
N SER A 156 -21.52 -6.99 0.25
CA SER A 156 -22.12 -8.18 0.86
C SER A 156 -21.18 -9.39 0.87
N SER A 157 -20.15 -9.39 0.01
CA SER A 157 -19.13 -10.45 -0.01
C SER A 157 -18.23 -10.48 1.24
N LEU A 158 -18.30 -9.45 2.10
CA LEU A 158 -17.54 -9.36 3.35
C LEU A 158 -17.94 -10.42 4.38
N HIS A 159 -19.19 -10.88 4.36
CA HIS A 159 -19.69 -11.85 5.33
C HIS A 159 -20.61 -12.89 4.67
N PRO A 160 -20.45 -14.21 4.98
CA PRO A 160 -21.23 -15.27 4.34
C PRO A 160 -22.75 -15.10 4.45
N SER A 161 -23.24 -14.65 5.61
CA SER A 161 -24.69 -14.49 5.85
C SER A 161 -25.34 -13.52 4.88
N GLN A 162 -24.65 -12.43 4.53
CA GLN A 162 -25.15 -11.45 3.59
C GLN A 162 -24.91 -11.84 2.15
N ASN A 163 -23.72 -12.40 1.89
CA ASN A 163 -23.38 -12.85 0.56
C ASN A 163 -24.46 -13.81 0.06
N ALA A 164 -25.01 -14.68 0.92
CA ALA A 164 -26.12 -15.57 0.60
C ALA A 164 -27.41 -14.83 0.20
N THR A 165 -27.72 -13.67 0.79
CA THR A 165 -28.96 -12.91 0.52
C THR A 165 -28.97 -12.14 -0.80
N VAL A 166 -27.81 -11.95 -1.45
CA VAL A 166 -27.74 -11.19 -2.71
C VAL A 166 -28.42 -11.97 -3.85
N PRO A 167 -29.37 -11.35 -4.59
CA PRO A 167 -30.03 -11.97 -5.73
C PRO A 167 -29.04 -12.50 -6.78
N ILE A 168 -29.31 -13.69 -7.31
CA ILE A 168 -28.46 -14.38 -8.30
C ILE A 168 -28.27 -13.52 -9.56
N HIS A 169 -29.32 -12.81 -9.99
CA HIS A 169 -29.26 -11.94 -11.15
C HIS A 169 -28.26 -10.79 -10.97
N LEU A 170 -28.23 -10.16 -9.79
CA LEU A 170 -27.28 -9.08 -9.50
C LEU A 170 -25.84 -9.59 -9.48
N ARG A 171 -25.59 -10.78 -8.91
CA ARG A 171 -24.24 -11.39 -8.94
C ARG A 171 -23.77 -11.69 -10.36
N ARG A 172 -24.66 -12.19 -11.21
CA ARG A 172 -24.34 -12.49 -12.62
C ARG A 172 -24.05 -11.22 -13.43
N ILE A 173 -24.75 -10.12 -13.16
CA ILE A 173 -24.47 -8.82 -13.78
C ILE A 173 -23.10 -8.33 -13.29
N HIS A 174 -22.87 -8.37 -11.98
CA HIS A 174 -21.60 -7.96 -11.37
C HIS A 174 -20.41 -8.73 -11.97
N SER A 175 -20.49 -10.06 -12.10
CA SER A 175 -19.41 -10.87 -12.67
C SER A 175 -19.11 -10.56 -14.15
N LYS A 176 -20.11 -10.10 -14.92
CA LYS A 176 -19.90 -9.70 -16.32
C LYS A 176 -19.15 -8.37 -16.44
N ILE A 177 -19.39 -7.45 -15.50
CA ILE A 177 -18.79 -6.11 -15.50
C ILE A 177 -17.51 -6.02 -14.65
N GLU A 178 -17.17 -7.06 -13.89
CA GLU A 178 -16.01 -7.08 -12.98
C GLU A 178 -14.71 -6.71 -13.69
N ASN A 179 -14.53 -7.15 -14.94
CA ASN A 179 -13.36 -6.80 -15.77
C ASN A 179 -13.25 -5.31 -16.07
N LEU A 180 -14.35 -4.56 -16.02
CA LEU A 180 -14.36 -3.11 -16.24
C LEU A 180 -13.89 -2.32 -15.01
N ARG A 181 -13.78 -2.95 -13.83
CA ARG A 181 -13.30 -2.33 -12.58
C ARG A 181 -14.06 -1.05 -12.19
N ILE A 182 -15.32 -0.93 -12.61
CA ILE A 182 -16.21 0.22 -12.32
C ILE A 182 -16.62 0.23 -10.85
N VAL A 183 -16.89 -0.95 -10.31
CA VAL A 183 -17.14 -1.17 -8.89
C VAL A 183 -16.07 -2.13 -8.41
N ASN A 184 -15.32 -1.69 -7.40
CA ASN A 184 -14.24 -2.48 -6.84
C ASN A 184 -14.66 -3.01 -5.46
N GLY A 185 -14.36 -4.28 -5.24
CA GLY A 185 -14.60 -4.97 -3.99
C GLY A 185 -13.63 -4.56 -2.88
N PRO A 186 -13.96 -4.81 -1.61
CA PRO A 186 -13.10 -4.50 -0.46
C PRO A 186 -11.71 -5.15 -0.55
N LYS A 187 -11.63 -6.34 -1.16
CA LYS A 187 -10.39 -7.11 -1.34
C LYS A 187 -9.43 -6.47 -2.34
N GLU A 188 -9.95 -5.71 -3.30
CA GLU A 188 -9.17 -5.14 -4.40
C GLU A 188 -8.45 -3.85 -3.97
N PHE A 189 -9.00 -3.18 -2.96
CA PHE A 189 -8.34 -2.06 -2.28
C PHE A 189 -7.43 -2.51 -1.13
N ALA A 190 -7.37 -3.80 -0.78
CA ALA A 190 -6.43 -4.28 0.23
C ALA A 190 -5.01 -4.35 -0.38
N LEU A 191 -3.99 -3.81 0.30
CA LEU A 191 -2.58 -4.02 -0.08
C LEU A 191 -2.20 -5.50 0.11
N PHE A 192 -2.82 -6.13 1.11
CA PHE A 192 -2.58 -7.51 1.52
C PHE A 192 -3.93 -8.23 1.66
N PRO A 193 -4.35 -8.98 0.63
CA PRO A 193 -5.64 -9.70 0.65
C PRO A 193 -5.67 -10.84 1.68
N LYS A 194 -4.48 -11.31 2.09
CA LYS A 194 -4.27 -12.29 3.14
C LYS A 194 -3.26 -11.71 4.13
N VAL A 195 -3.56 -11.86 5.42
CA VAL A 195 -2.59 -11.57 6.47
C VAL A 195 -1.42 -12.53 6.31
N THR A 196 -0.21 -11.99 6.21
CA THR A 196 1.01 -12.77 6.12
C THR A 196 1.76 -12.69 7.46
N GLY A 197 2.69 -13.61 7.70
CA GLY A 197 3.55 -13.54 8.88
C GLY A 197 2.95 -14.07 10.19
N ILE A 198 1.85 -14.83 10.15
CA ILE A 198 1.22 -15.43 11.35
C ILE A 198 2.22 -16.30 12.13
N ASN A 199 3.09 -17.02 11.41
CA ASN A 199 4.14 -17.88 11.98
C ASN A 199 5.53 -17.20 11.92
N GLY A 200 5.56 -15.87 11.90
CA GLY A 200 6.77 -15.09 11.67
C GLY A 200 6.91 -14.65 10.22
N ARG A 201 7.67 -13.57 10.01
CA ARG A 201 7.89 -12.94 8.71
C ARG A 201 8.82 -13.83 7.87
N PRO A 202 8.37 -14.40 6.75
CA PRO A 202 9.22 -15.21 5.90
C PRO A 202 10.22 -14.35 5.15
N GLU A 203 11.48 -14.74 5.20
CA GLU A 203 12.59 -14.02 4.58
C GLU A 203 13.54 -15.00 3.89
N ILE A 204 13.79 -14.72 2.61
CA ILE A 204 14.81 -15.43 1.83
C ILE A 204 16.16 -14.77 2.12
N ILE A 205 17.12 -15.58 2.55
CA ILE A 205 18.51 -15.19 2.78
C ILE A 205 19.35 -15.81 1.66
N ILE A 206 19.99 -14.95 0.87
CA ILE A 206 20.89 -15.37 -0.21
C ILE A 206 22.30 -15.47 0.36
N GLU A 207 22.97 -16.58 0.11
CA GLU A 207 24.29 -16.89 0.64
C GLU A 207 25.25 -17.20 -0.51
N GLY A 208 26.42 -16.58 -0.52
CA GLY A 208 27.51 -16.87 -1.47
C GLY A 208 28.63 -17.68 -0.84
N SER A 209 29.38 -18.44 -1.64
CA SER A 209 30.64 -19.05 -1.24
C SER A 209 31.58 -19.32 -2.42
N ASN A 210 32.86 -19.52 -2.13
CA ASN A 210 33.88 -19.94 -3.08
C ASN A 210 34.17 -21.45 -3.06
N SER A 211 33.60 -22.18 -2.09
CA SER A 211 33.65 -23.64 -1.97
C SER A 211 32.23 -24.17 -1.69
N ILE A 212 31.96 -25.41 -2.07
CA ILE A 212 30.64 -26.01 -1.85
C ILE A 212 30.41 -26.36 -0.37
N GLU A 213 31.49 -26.58 0.37
CA GLU A 213 31.51 -26.84 1.81
C GLU A 213 31.34 -25.56 2.65
N GLY A 214 31.63 -24.39 2.08
CA GLY A 214 31.57 -23.08 2.74
C GLY A 214 32.96 -22.48 3.02
N PRO A 215 33.06 -21.43 3.85
CA PRO A 215 31.97 -20.78 4.58
C PRO A 215 30.98 -20.07 3.64
N TRP A 216 29.71 -20.07 4.03
CA TRP A 216 28.63 -19.36 3.34
C TRP A 216 28.44 -17.98 3.95
N ILE A 217 28.47 -16.95 3.12
CA ILE A 217 28.36 -15.55 3.58
C ILE A 217 27.05 -14.97 3.05
N GLU A 218 26.25 -14.42 3.95
CA GLU A 218 24.97 -13.81 3.62
C GLU A 218 25.17 -12.50 2.83
N TYR A 219 24.38 -12.33 1.78
CA TYR A 219 24.18 -11.02 1.15
C TYR A 219 23.20 -10.23 2.00
N GLU A 220 23.69 -9.14 2.59
CA GLU A 220 22.84 -8.21 3.31
C GLU A 220 22.09 -7.30 2.32
N PHE A 221 20.81 -7.08 2.59
CA PHE A 221 19.98 -6.14 1.85
C PHE A 221 19.92 -4.80 2.59
N LEU A 222 19.56 -3.74 1.89
CA LEU A 222 19.57 -2.39 2.44
C LEU A 222 18.40 -2.12 3.40
N TYR A 223 17.22 -2.70 3.13
CA TYR A 223 15.97 -2.25 3.75
C TYR A 223 15.07 -3.38 4.28
N LYS A 224 15.38 -4.66 4.01
CA LYS A 224 14.68 -5.82 4.61
C LYS A 224 15.46 -6.43 5.79
N PRO A 225 14.80 -7.22 6.67
CA PRO A 225 15.47 -7.94 7.74
C PRO A 225 16.55 -8.88 7.20
N GLY A 226 17.67 -9.00 7.90
CA GLY A 226 18.77 -9.91 7.57
C GLY A 226 19.53 -10.25 8.83
N ASN A 227 20.56 -9.46 9.13
CA ASN A 227 21.26 -9.56 10.41
C ASN A 227 20.29 -9.32 11.58
N VAL A 228 20.20 -10.29 12.50
CA VAL A 228 19.27 -10.28 13.65
C VAL A 228 19.56 -9.16 14.66
N ASN A 229 20.77 -8.61 14.63
CA ASN A 229 21.21 -7.52 15.50
C ASN A 229 20.90 -6.14 14.93
N ASN A 230 20.43 -6.04 13.69
CA ASN A 230 20.10 -4.77 13.06
C ASN A 230 18.60 -4.49 13.12
N SER A 231 18.25 -3.24 13.44
CA SER A 231 16.89 -2.71 13.26
C SER A 231 16.61 -2.42 11.79
N LEU A 232 15.34 -2.23 11.44
CA LEU A 232 14.96 -1.74 10.12
C LEU A 232 15.11 -0.23 10.03
N PRO A 233 15.62 0.30 8.90
CA PRO A 233 15.66 1.74 8.67
C PRO A 233 14.26 2.28 8.38
N PHE A 234 14.04 3.57 8.70
CA PHE A 234 12.86 4.29 8.25
C PHE A 234 13.04 4.76 6.80
N VAL A 235 12.33 4.13 5.86
CA VAL A 235 12.59 4.33 4.43
C VAL A 235 11.62 5.27 3.74
N ALA A 236 10.44 5.57 4.31
CA ALA A 236 9.47 6.42 3.65
C ALA A 236 10.08 7.82 3.39
N PRO A 237 9.86 8.46 2.22
CA PRO A 237 9.01 8.05 1.09
C PRO A 237 9.80 7.32 -0.02
N HIS A 238 10.85 6.58 0.31
CA HIS A 238 11.52 5.64 -0.61
C HIS A 238 10.84 4.27 -0.57
N THR A 239 10.70 3.62 -1.75
CA THR A 239 10.04 2.31 -1.91
C THR A 239 11.10 1.34 -2.38
N PRO A 240 11.78 0.64 -1.46
CA PRO A 240 12.78 -0.37 -1.80
C PRO A 240 12.21 -1.45 -2.71
N ARG A 241 12.44 -1.33 -4.03
CA ARG A 241 11.78 -2.23 -5.00
C ARG A 241 12.30 -3.65 -4.91
N LEU A 242 13.62 -3.83 -4.75
CA LEU A 242 14.22 -5.15 -4.62
C LEU A 242 13.76 -5.84 -3.32
N ASP A 243 13.92 -5.17 -2.18
CA ASP A 243 13.55 -5.69 -0.85
C ASP A 243 12.04 -6.01 -0.77
N TRP A 244 11.19 -5.19 -1.39
CA TRP A 244 9.76 -5.45 -1.49
C TRP A 244 9.45 -6.69 -2.34
N GLN A 245 10.13 -6.86 -3.47
CA GLN A 245 9.98 -8.04 -4.32
C GLN A 245 10.45 -9.31 -3.59
N MET A 246 11.53 -9.24 -2.80
CA MET A 246 11.99 -10.35 -1.97
C MET A 246 10.92 -10.84 -0.99
N TRP A 247 10.16 -9.92 -0.38
CA TRP A 247 9.04 -10.28 0.51
C TRP A 247 7.95 -11.06 -0.22
N TRP A 248 7.59 -10.67 -1.45
CA TRP A 248 6.63 -11.44 -2.25
C TRP A 248 7.19 -12.79 -2.68
N ALA A 249 8.46 -12.85 -3.06
CA ALA A 249 9.11 -14.11 -3.43
C ALA A 249 9.08 -15.12 -2.28
N ALA A 250 9.30 -14.67 -1.03
CA ALA A 250 9.29 -15.53 0.15
C ALA A 250 7.93 -16.24 0.39
N GLN A 251 6.86 -15.76 -0.23
CA GLN A 251 5.52 -16.33 -0.13
C GLN A 251 5.22 -17.41 -1.19
N GLY A 252 6.13 -17.60 -2.15
CA GLY A 252 5.98 -18.56 -3.25
C GLY A 252 7.21 -19.45 -3.38
N THR A 253 7.43 -19.96 -4.59
CA THR A 253 8.64 -20.74 -4.92
C THR A 253 9.53 -19.97 -5.89
N TYR A 254 10.82 -20.33 -5.95
CA TYR A 254 11.75 -19.68 -6.87
C TYR A 254 11.37 -19.85 -8.35
N HIS A 255 10.67 -20.95 -8.71
CA HIS A 255 10.15 -21.18 -10.06
C HIS A 255 9.12 -20.14 -10.51
N GLN A 256 8.36 -19.56 -9.57
CA GLN A 256 7.38 -18.51 -9.81
C GLN A 256 8.02 -17.11 -9.86
N ASN A 257 9.32 -17.00 -9.54
CA ASN A 257 10.04 -15.74 -9.43
C ASN A 257 11.27 -15.69 -10.37
N PRO A 258 11.08 -15.62 -11.71
CA PRO A 258 12.19 -15.60 -12.68
C PRO A 258 13.22 -14.48 -12.45
N TRP A 259 12.76 -13.33 -11.95
CA TRP A 259 13.62 -12.19 -11.63
C TRP A 259 14.64 -12.53 -10.52
N LEU A 260 14.30 -13.41 -9.58
CA LEU A 260 15.19 -13.84 -8.50
C LEU A 260 16.29 -14.77 -9.02
N MET A 261 15.98 -15.59 -10.02
CA MET A 261 16.98 -16.39 -10.72
C MET A 261 17.93 -15.50 -11.54
N SER A 262 17.40 -14.46 -12.18
CA SER A 262 18.21 -13.43 -12.84
C SER A 262 19.14 -12.72 -11.86
N LEU A 263 18.61 -12.32 -10.69
CA LEU A 263 19.40 -11.73 -9.61
C LEU A 263 20.53 -12.66 -9.18
N THR A 264 20.21 -13.94 -8.94
CA THR A 264 21.18 -14.96 -8.52
C THR A 264 22.30 -15.13 -9.55
N TYR A 265 21.95 -15.24 -10.84
CA TYR A 265 22.93 -15.32 -11.91
C TYR A 265 23.81 -14.06 -11.99
N ARG A 266 23.23 -12.87 -11.86
CA ARG A 266 23.98 -11.59 -11.91
C ARG A 266 24.88 -11.37 -10.69
N LEU A 267 24.55 -11.95 -9.54
CA LEU A 267 25.44 -12.01 -8.38
C LEU A 267 26.61 -12.98 -8.63
N LEU A 268 26.35 -14.16 -9.21
CA LEU A 268 27.39 -15.13 -9.62
C LEU A 268 28.34 -14.57 -10.69
N THR A 269 27.88 -13.66 -11.55
CA THR A 269 28.73 -12.99 -12.54
C THR A 269 29.36 -11.69 -12.03
N GLY A 270 29.00 -11.23 -10.82
CA GLY A 270 29.56 -10.02 -10.22
C GLY A 270 29.15 -8.73 -10.93
N GLN A 271 27.95 -8.69 -11.52
CA GLN A 271 27.48 -7.52 -12.23
C GLN A 271 27.34 -6.30 -11.29
N LYS A 272 28.07 -5.22 -11.59
CA LYS A 272 28.18 -4.02 -10.74
C LYS A 272 26.84 -3.36 -10.45
N GLU A 273 25.94 -3.29 -11.42
CA GLU A 273 24.62 -2.68 -11.23
C GLU A 273 23.77 -3.47 -10.23
N VAL A 274 23.98 -4.77 -10.12
CA VAL A 274 23.25 -5.66 -9.21
C VAL A 274 23.88 -5.67 -7.82
N THR A 275 25.21 -5.74 -7.73
CA THR A 275 25.90 -5.67 -6.43
C THR A 275 25.72 -4.31 -5.76
N ALA A 276 25.51 -3.23 -6.53
CA ALA A 276 25.14 -1.91 -6.01
C ALA A 276 23.75 -1.88 -5.33
N LEU A 277 22.87 -2.86 -5.58
CA LEU A 277 21.57 -2.97 -4.91
C LEU A 277 21.66 -3.64 -3.53
N MET A 278 22.80 -4.29 -3.23
CA MET A 278 23.04 -4.96 -1.96
C MET A 278 23.68 -4.02 -0.96
N ASN A 279 23.54 -4.33 0.32
CA ASN A 279 24.26 -3.65 1.37
C ASN A 279 25.75 -4.04 1.31
N ASN A 280 26.60 -3.05 1.02
CA ASN A 280 28.02 -3.24 0.79
C ASN A 280 28.90 -2.90 2.02
N VAL A 281 28.31 -2.70 3.21
CA VAL A 281 29.07 -2.37 4.44
C VAL A 281 30.14 -3.41 4.74
N ASN A 282 29.82 -4.70 4.62
CA ASN A 282 30.77 -5.80 4.91
C ASN A 282 31.61 -6.24 3.70
N LYS A 283 31.40 -5.66 2.51
CA LYS A 283 32.05 -6.00 1.22
C LYS A 283 32.34 -7.51 1.05
N SER A 284 31.38 -8.38 1.38
CA SER A 284 31.59 -9.82 1.55
C SER A 284 32.35 -10.53 0.42
N PHE A 285 32.19 -10.06 -0.83
CA PHE A 285 32.84 -10.63 -2.01
C PHE A 285 33.67 -9.59 -2.81
N GLY A 286 33.75 -8.34 -2.35
CA GLY A 286 34.51 -7.27 -3.03
C GLY A 286 34.26 -7.22 -4.55
N ASN A 287 35.33 -7.32 -5.34
CA ASN A 287 35.29 -7.38 -6.81
C ASN A 287 35.24 -8.82 -7.37
N ASN A 288 35.33 -9.84 -6.52
CA ASN A 288 35.43 -11.24 -6.91
C ASN A 288 34.12 -11.95 -6.58
N PRO A 289 33.21 -12.15 -7.55
CA PRO A 289 31.94 -12.80 -7.28
C PRO A 289 32.11 -14.23 -6.74
N PRO A 290 31.17 -14.72 -5.94
CA PRO A 290 31.23 -16.08 -5.41
C PRO A 290 31.10 -17.11 -6.54
N LYS A 291 31.71 -18.29 -6.35
CA LYS A 291 31.55 -19.43 -7.28
C LYS A 291 30.19 -20.12 -7.16
N TYR A 292 29.60 -20.05 -5.96
CA TYR A 292 28.37 -20.73 -5.62
C TYR A 292 27.43 -19.79 -4.86
N ILE A 293 26.14 -19.87 -5.17
CA ILE A 293 25.08 -19.18 -4.42
C ILE A 293 23.98 -20.18 -4.08
N LYS A 294 23.46 -20.09 -2.87
CA LYS A 294 22.24 -20.78 -2.43
C LYS A 294 21.29 -19.79 -1.76
N ALA A 295 20.07 -20.21 -1.49
CA ALA A 295 19.19 -19.44 -0.63
C ALA A 295 18.44 -20.30 0.36
N THR A 296 18.27 -19.76 1.56
CA THR A 296 17.59 -20.41 2.68
C THR A 296 16.40 -19.55 3.10
N LEU A 297 15.26 -20.19 3.37
CA LEU A 297 14.07 -19.54 3.90
C LEU A 297 14.09 -19.58 5.44
N TYR A 298 13.82 -18.44 6.06
CA TYR A 298 13.71 -18.30 7.50
C TYR A 298 12.40 -17.62 7.89
N HIS A 299 11.88 -17.90 9.07
CA HIS A 299 10.88 -17.07 9.73
C HIS A 299 11.52 -16.15 10.75
N TYR A 300 11.34 -14.85 10.59
CA TYR A 300 11.80 -13.81 11.51
C TYR A 300 10.68 -13.39 12.46
N HIS A 301 11.03 -13.29 13.73
CA HIS A 301 10.15 -12.79 14.79
C HIS A 301 10.85 -11.64 15.50
N PHE A 302 10.08 -10.61 15.88
CA PHE A 302 10.62 -9.56 16.74
C PHE A 302 10.94 -10.14 18.11
N VAL A 303 12.10 -9.75 18.66
CA VAL A 303 12.38 -10.01 20.07
C VAL A 303 11.38 -9.22 20.92
N PRO A 304 10.71 -9.85 21.90
CA PRO A 304 9.79 -9.12 22.78
C PRO A 304 10.50 -7.94 23.45
N TRP A 305 9.85 -6.77 23.49
CA TRP A 305 10.43 -5.52 23.99
C TRP A 305 11.14 -5.64 25.35
N ARG A 306 10.55 -6.41 26.29
CA ARG A 306 11.15 -6.67 27.62
C ARG A 306 12.49 -7.41 27.58
N LYS A 307 12.72 -8.24 26.56
CA LYS A 307 13.98 -8.97 26.35
C LYS A 307 15.00 -8.12 25.58
N SER A 308 14.54 -7.28 24.65
CA SER A 308 15.40 -6.42 23.82
C SER A 308 16.19 -5.38 24.61
N MET A 309 15.69 -4.88 25.76
CA MET A 309 16.48 -3.96 26.60
C MET A 309 17.76 -4.59 27.19
N ASN A 310 17.81 -5.92 27.32
CA ASN A 310 18.97 -6.64 27.86
C ASN A 310 19.77 -7.39 26.79
N GLN A 311 19.26 -7.50 25.55
CA GLN A 311 19.90 -8.20 24.44
C GLN A 311 20.03 -7.29 23.22
N GLN A 312 21.21 -7.28 22.61
CA GLN A 312 21.55 -6.47 21.43
C GLN A 312 20.95 -7.02 20.11
N SER A 313 19.83 -7.73 20.18
CA SER A 313 19.16 -8.37 19.04
C SER A 313 17.73 -7.86 18.88
N TRP A 314 17.38 -7.49 17.65
CA TRP A 314 16.04 -7.02 17.27
C TRP A 314 15.13 -8.17 16.82
N TRP A 315 15.74 -9.24 16.30
CA TRP A 315 15.04 -10.37 15.71
C TRP A 315 15.52 -11.70 16.28
N THR A 316 14.64 -12.69 16.27
CA THR A 316 15.00 -14.10 16.26
C THR A 316 14.62 -14.69 14.90
N ARG A 317 15.41 -15.64 14.40
CA ARG A 317 15.10 -16.31 13.13
C ARG A 317 15.14 -17.82 13.28
N GLU A 318 14.23 -18.49 12.61
CA GLU A 318 14.13 -19.95 12.58
C GLU A 318 14.25 -20.44 11.14
N ARG A 319 15.14 -21.41 10.90
CA ARG A 319 15.34 -21.96 9.56
C ARG A 319 14.14 -22.83 9.19
N VAL A 320 13.45 -22.45 8.11
CA VAL A 320 12.36 -23.25 7.55
C VAL A 320 12.91 -24.34 6.65
N GLY A 321 13.82 -23.98 5.75
CA GLY A 321 14.40 -24.91 4.79
C GLY A 321 15.19 -24.22 3.69
N GLU A 322 15.69 -25.01 2.76
CA GLU A 322 16.30 -24.48 1.54
C GLU A 322 15.21 -23.88 0.64
N TYR A 323 15.45 -22.67 0.14
CA TYR A 323 14.53 -22.00 -0.78
C TYR A 323 14.86 -22.32 -2.24
N PHE A 324 16.15 -22.34 -2.60
CA PHE A 324 16.65 -22.88 -3.86
C PHE A 324 18.04 -23.51 -3.67
N PRO A 325 18.41 -24.50 -4.51
CA PRO A 325 19.64 -25.26 -4.35
C PRO A 325 20.90 -24.46 -4.73
N ILE A 326 22.06 -25.05 -4.46
CA ILE A 326 23.33 -24.45 -4.81
C ILE A 326 23.43 -24.32 -6.33
N PHE A 327 23.58 -23.09 -6.80
CA PHE A 327 23.85 -22.77 -8.19
C PHE A 327 25.27 -22.24 -8.36
N SER A 328 25.92 -22.66 -9.44
CA SER A 328 27.14 -22.05 -9.95
C SER A 328 26.83 -21.24 -11.21
N ARG A 329 27.75 -20.38 -11.63
CA ARG A 329 27.60 -19.54 -12.83
C ARG A 329 27.26 -20.38 -14.07
N ASP A 330 27.91 -21.53 -14.21
CA ASP A 330 27.85 -22.39 -15.39
C ASP A 330 26.85 -23.56 -15.19
N HIS A 331 25.96 -23.46 -14.20
CA HIS A 331 24.98 -24.51 -13.86
C HIS A 331 23.92 -24.66 -14.97
N PRO A 332 23.89 -25.79 -15.72
CA PRO A 332 23.06 -25.89 -16.92
C PRO A 332 21.55 -25.68 -16.69
N PRO A 333 20.92 -26.27 -15.63
CA PRO A 333 19.51 -26.00 -15.36
C PRO A 333 19.16 -24.53 -15.11
N LEU A 334 20.10 -23.76 -14.54
CA LEU A 334 19.89 -22.33 -14.30
C LEU A 334 19.92 -21.56 -15.63
N LEU A 335 20.91 -21.85 -16.48
CA LEU A 335 21.05 -21.23 -17.79
C LEU A 335 19.87 -21.56 -18.71
N GLU A 336 19.42 -22.82 -18.72
CA GLU A 336 18.26 -23.26 -19.51
C GLU A 336 16.98 -22.54 -19.05
N TYR A 337 16.74 -22.46 -17.74
CA TYR A 337 15.59 -21.75 -17.18
C TYR A 337 15.59 -20.27 -17.58
N LEU A 338 16.72 -19.58 -17.40
CA LEU A 338 16.83 -18.16 -17.77
C LEU A 338 16.76 -17.93 -19.29
N GLY A 339 17.26 -18.87 -20.09
CA GLY A 339 17.15 -18.88 -21.55
C GLY A 339 15.70 -19.01 -22.01
N LYS A 340 14.93 -19.93 -21.42
CA LYS A 340 13.49 -20.12 -21.67
C LYS A 340 12.69 -18.85 -21.32
N MET A 341 13.05 -18.19 -20.23
CA MET A 341 12.47 -16.92 -19.81
C MET A 341 12.95 -15.71 -20.62
N ARG A 342 13.87 -15.92 -21.59
CA ARG A 342 14.47 -14.89 -22.46
C ARG A 342 15.20 -13.78 -21.69
N ILE A 343 15.75 -14.10 -20.51
CA ILE A 343 16.45 -13.16 -19.63
C ILE A 343 17.93 -13.00 -20.02
N LEU A 344 18.58 -14.09 -20.45
CA LEU A 344 20.00 -14.11 -20.83
C LEU A 344 20.27 -13.68 -22.28
N LYS A 345 19.26 -13.23 -23.02
CA LYS A 345 19.49 -12.76 -24.39
C LYS A 345 20.39 -11.52 -24.30
N ASP A 346 21.49 -11.53 -25.06
CA ASP A 346 22.31 -10.34 -25.27
C ASP A 346 21.37 -9.18 -25.62
N GLU A 347 21.31 -8.19 -24.73
CA GLU A 347 20.63 -6.95 -25.04
C GLU A 347 21.30 -6.41 -26.31
N LYS A 348 20.51 -6.30 -27.39
CA LYS A 348 21.00 -5.61 -28.59
C LYS A 348 21.51 -4.25 -28.11
N ILE A 349 22.80 -3.99 -28.30
CA ILE A 349 23.40 -2.69 -27.97
C ILE A 349 22.65 -1.68 -28.84
N VAL A 350 21.72 -0.95 -28.21
CA VAL A 350 20.99 0.10 -28.89
C VAL A 350 21.99 1.24 -29.11
N PRO A 351 22.25 1.66 -30.35
CA PRO A 351 23.18 2.74 -30.60
C PRO A 351 22.70 4.00 -29.88
N VAL A 352 23.64 4.69 -29.23
CA VAL A 352 23.34 5.93 -28.50
C VAL A 352 22.84 6.96 -29.51
N THR A 353 21.61 7.41 -29.35
CA THR A 353 20.99 8.37 -30.27
C THR A 353 21.43 9.82 -29.98
N ASN A 354 21.84 10.11 -28.74
CA ASN A 354 22.25 11.43 -28.31
C ASN A 354 23.32 11.35 -27.20
N ASP A 355 24.58 11.65 -27.56
CA ASP A 355 25.71 11.59 -26.64
C ASP A 355 25.67 12.64 -25.54
N ILE A 356 25.13 13.83 -25.82
CA ILE A 356 25.00 14.91 -24.83
C ILE A 356 24.06 14.46 -23.71
N LEU A 357 22.88 13.97 -24.09
CA LEU A 357 21.90 13.48 -23.14
C LEU A 357 22.45 12.28 -22.34
N LYS A 358 23.15 11.36 -22.99
CA LYS A 358 23.82 10.25 -22.31
C LYS A 358 24.78 10.75 -21.22
N ASN A 359 25.68 11.68 -21.56
CA ASN A 359 26.65 12.22 -20.60
C ASN A 359 25.96 12.93 -19.42
N ILE A 360 24.89 13.68 -19.69
CA ILE A 360 24.07 14.31 -18.63
C ILE A 360 23.44 13.24 -17.73
N LEU A 361 22.83 12.21 -18.30
CA LEU A 361 22.20 11.13 -17.53
C LEU A 361 23.22 10.32 -16.73
N GLU A 362 24.40 10.05 -17.27
CA GLU A 362 25.50 9.38 -16.57
C GLU A 362 26.01 10.24 -15.40
N ALA A 363 26.18 11.55 -15.59
CA ALA A 363 26.56 12.47 -14.53
C ALA A 363 25.50 12.53 -13.42
N ILE A 364 24.22 12.65 -13.78
CA ILE A 364 23.11 12.61 -12.83
C ILE A 364 23.12 11.29 -12.06
N ARG A 365 23.24 10.16 -12.75
CA ARG A 365 23.28 8.83 -12.12
C ARG A 365 24.47 8.68 -11.17
N ALA A 366 25.64 9.21 -11.53
CA ALA A 366 26.84 9.17 -10.69
C ALA A 366 26.68 10.00 -9.40
N VAL A 367 25.92 11.09 -9.43
CA VAL A 367 25.58 11.88 -8.24
C VAL A 367 24.50 11.19 -7.41
N VAL A 368 23.41 10.76 -8.04
CA VAL A 368 22.27 10.12 -7.36
C VAL A 368 22.67 8.83 -6.65
N ASN A 369 23.53 8.00 -7.26
CA ASN A 369 24.00 6.76 -6.66
C ASN A 369 24.86 6.94 -5.39
N LYS A 370 25.35 8.16 -5.11
CA LYS A 370 26.12 8.46 -3.90
C LYS A 370 25.25 8.87 -2.71
N ILE A 371 23.97 9.17 -2.96
CA ILE A 371 23.02 9.65 -1.95
C ILE A 371 22.07 8.51 -1.61
N GLU A 372 21.77 8.34 -0.32
CA GLU A 372 20.73 7.41 0.09
C GLU A 372 19.38 7.81 -0.53
N ALA A 373 18.67 6.85 -1.12
CA ALA A 373 17.44 7.13 -1.87
C ALA A 373 16.33 7.73 -1.00
N SER A 374 16.27 7.39 0.29
CA SER A 374 15.36 7.97 1.28
C SER A 374 15.62 9.47 1.45
N LEU A 375 16.87 9.87 1.66
CA LEU A 375 17.31 11.25 1.85
C LEU A 375 17.07 12.09 0.59
N LEU A 376 17.33 11.52 -0.59
CA LEU A 376 17.05 12.21 -1.85
C LEU A 376 15.55 12.57 -1.97
N LEU A 377 14.67 11.61 -1.67
CA LEU A 377 13.22 11.85 -1.78
C LEU A 377 12.70 12.79 -0.70
N TRP A 378 13.23 12.72 0.53
CA TRP A 378 12.95 13.71 1.56
C TRP A 378 13.41 15.11 1.14
N SER A 379 14.58 15.23 0.50
CA SER A 379 15.11 16.51 0.01
C SER A 379 14.20 17.12 -1.05
N VAL A 380 13.75 16.32 -2.02
CA VAL A 380 12.79 16.77 -3.04
C VAL A 380 11.44 17.15 -2.42
N PHE A 381 10.92 16.34 -1.50
CA PHE A 381 9.65 16.61 -0.82
C PHE A 381 9.69 17.92 -0.02
N THR A 382 10.72 18.08 0.82
CA THR A 382 10.91 19.28 1.65
C THR A 382 11.17 20.53 0.81
N ALA A 383 11.93 20.43 -0.29
CA ALA A 383 12.10 21.53 -1.24
C ALA A 383 10.76 21.93 -1.88
N GLY A 384 9.93 20.96 -2.28
CA GLY A 384 8.58 21.22 -2.79
C GLY A 384 7.69 21.94 -1.77
N CYS A 385 7.67 21.47 -0.52
CA CYS A 385 6.96 22.14 0.57
C CYS A 385 7.47 23.57 0.81
N ALA A 386 8.78 23.79 0.79
CA ALA A 386 9.38 25.11 0.93
C ALA A 386 8.96 26.06 -0.19
N ILE A 387 9.00 25.61 -1.46
CA ILE A 387 8.56 26.41 -2.61
C ILE A 387 7.07 26.76 -2.50
N ILE A 388 6.22 25.81 -2.12
CA ILE A 388 4.76 26.06 -2.00
C ILE A 388 4.47 27.06 -0.89
N THR A 389 5.09 26.90 0.28
CA THR A 389 4.87 27.76 1.44
C THR A 389 5.43 29.17 1.24
N THR A 390 6.60 29.30 0.62
CA THR A 390 7.23 30.60 0.36
C THR A 390 6.65 31.30 -0.88
N GLY A 391 6.26 30.56 -1.93
CA GLY A 391 5.69 31.10 -3.16
C GLY A 391 4.33 31.77 -2.96
N HIS A 392 3.53 31.30 -2.01
CA HIS A 392 2.24 31.91 -1.67
C HIS A 392 2.36 33.32 -1.03
N SER A 393 3.53 33.67 -0.48
CA SER A 393 3.75 35.00 0.10
C SER A 393 3.88 36.10 -0.95
N SER A 394 4.15 35.78 -2.22
CA SER A 394 4.46 36.77 -3.24
C SER A 394 3.23 37.26 -4.03
N GLY A 395 2.05 36.67 -3.82
CA GLY A 395 0.81 36.99 -4.55
C GLY A 395 -0.06 38.10 -3.93
N LYS A 396 0.34 38.70 -2.80
CA LYS A 396 -0.42 39.77 -2.10
C LYS A 396 0.10 41.19 -2.34
N LYS A 397 0.92 41.41 -3.37
CA LYS A 397 1.28 42.76 -3.83
C LYS A 397 1.01 42.91 -5.33
N LYS A 398 -0.20 43.34 -5.66
CA LYS A 398 -0.47 44.45 -6.58
C LYS A 398 -1.93 44.85 -6.48
#